data_AF-A0AAJ0D6H0-F1
#
_entry.id   AF-A0AAJ0D6H0-F1
#
_cell.length_a   1.000
_cell.length_b   1.000
_cell.length_c   1.000
_cell.angle_alpha   90.00
_cell.angle_beta   90.00
_cell.angle_gamma   90.00
#
_symmetry.space_group_name_H-M   'P 1'
#
loop_
_entity.id
_entity.type
_entity.pdbx_description
1 polymer ?
#
loop_
_entity_poly.entity_id
_entity_poly.type
_entity_poly.pdbx_seq_one_letter_code
_entity_poly.pdbx_strand_id
1 'polypeptide(L)'
;MSTSIDTAAEVLEEYIRRLHSCLPMQATRDRYQEDKPGTRALDWLFRTGNNECISLIRQPGFMRAMVFCLTGESSDAFLWRWVRESPILRGYTAGNEKKTPNMWKSDVFRNLVGMSLANTFQGMLNLDRYARIHIPLTATGIWLTRQLSSEASHRITPKQFEQFLSALPFWKRNTQQSWMFDKARLMSWHPREPTGTLMLEFYRNARELDSADVFTRNLFDVKAEAIGQITMLWSSFVRTAQVLVREGKQREAHWLLDYARTRRPDVIGESATFRLSTRDSVKTAPAEEEGSYTALSGVESMVNGKMVPKIHTDIHNARISVYRSGRFSSATTKSRFAK
;
A
#
# COMPACT_ATOMS: atom_id res chain seq x y z
N MET A 1 -35.62 14.82 -16.58
CA MET A 1 -34.47 15.46 -15.91
C MET A 1 -33.37 14.42 -15.80
N SER A 2 -32.17 14.70 -16.32
CA SER A 2 -31.02 13.81 -16.18
C SER A 2 -30.45 13.99 -14.76
N THR A 3 -30.53 12.97 -13.92
CA THR A 3 -29.88 12.99 -12.60
C THR A 3 -28.37 13.05 -12.80
N SER A 4 -27.68 13.99 -12.15
CA SER A 4 -26.22 14.08 -12.24
C SER A 4 -25.55 12.93 -11.47
N ILE A 5 -24.33 12.56 -11.87
CA ILE A 5 -23.51 11.57 -11.13
C ILE A 5 -23.25 12.07 -9.69
N ASP A 6 -23.12 13.37 -9.50
CA ASP A 6 -22.85 13.99 -8.20
C ASP A 6 -24.03 13.77 -7.25
N THR A 7 -25.26 13.99 -7.73
CA THR A 7 -26.47 13.72 -6.97
C THR A 7 -26.60 12.22 -6.63
N ALA A 8 -26.26 11.33 -7.57
CA ALA A 8 -26.25 9.89 -7.31
C ALA A 8 -25.19 9.49 -6.26
N ALA A 9 -24.03 10.15 -6.26
CA ALA A 9 -22.97 10.00 -5.27
C ALA A 9 -23.44 10.38 -3.87
N GLU A 10 -24.00 11.57 -3.73
CA GLU A 10 -24.50 12.08 -2.45
C GLU A 10 -25.58 11.19 -1.87
N VAL A 11 -26.53 10.74 -2.70
CA VAL A 11 -27.61 9.83 -2.26
C VAL A 11 -27.04 8.50 -1.77
N LEU A 12 -26.07 7.92 -2.49
CA LEU A 12 -25.49 6.64 -2.13
C LEU A 12 -24.62 6.74 -0.88
N GLU A 13 -23.81 7.81 -0.75
CA GLU A 13 -22.99 8.08 0.43
C GLU A 13 -23.84 8.38 1.67
N GLU A 14 -24.93 9.13 1.53
CA GLU A 14 -25.93 9.37 2.58
C GLU A 14 -26.55 8.07 3.06
N TYR A 15 -26.94 7.21 2.11
CA TYR A 15 -27.50 5.89 2.42
C TYR A 15 -26.52 5.05 3.25
N ILE A 16 -25.26 4.94 2.80
CA ILE A 16 -24.21 4.20 3.52
C ILE A 16 -24.05 4.76 4.93
N ARG A 17 -23.92 6.08 5.06
CA ARG A 17 -23.68 6.74 6.34
C ARG A 17 -24.83 6.52 7.32
N ARG A 18 -26.08 6.62 6.87
CA ARG A 18 -27.28 6.36 7.71
C ARG A 18 -27.35 4.93 8.20
N LEU A 19 -27.08 3.96 7.34
CA LEU A 19 -27.10 2.55 7.76
C LEU A 19 -26.04 2.29 8.82
N HIS A 20 -24.80 2.72 8.58
CA HIS A 20 -23.70 2.50 9.49
C HIS A 20 -23.82 3.26 10.81
N SER A 21 -24.57 4.37 10.87
CA SER A 21 -24.84 5.08 12.12
C SER A 21 -25.95 4.46 12.96
N CYS A 22 -26.89 3.76 12.34
CA CYS A 22 -28.13 3.33 13.00
C CYS A 22 -28.21 1.83 13.28
N LEU A 23 -27.44 1.00 12.56
CA LEU A 23 -27.58 -0.45 12.61
C LEU A 23 -26.26 -1.14 12.97
N PRO A 24 -26.31 -2.29 13.67
CA PRO A 24 -25.13 -3.14 13.84
C PRO A 24 -24.65 -3.70 12.49
N MET A 25 -23.40 -4.16 12.44
CA MET A 25 -22.75 -4.60 11.19
C MET A 25 -23.52 -5.71 10.46
N GLN A 26 -24.09 -6.67 11.19
CA GLN A 26 -24.86 -7.76 10.57
C GLN A 26 -26.17 -7.25 9.96
N ALA A 27 -26.96 -6.48 10.71
CA ALA A 27 -28.20 -5.88 10.20
C ALA A 27 -27.94 -4.95 9.00
N THR A 28 -26.81 -4.23 9.01
CA THR A 28 -26.37 -3.41 7.87
C THR A 28 -26.14 -4.27 6.62
N ARG A 29 -25.52 -5.44 6.76
CA ARG A 29 -25.31 -6.39 5.65
C ARG A 29 -26.62 -6.95 5.12
N ASP A 30 -27.51 -7.35 6.01
CA ASP A 30 -28.84 -7.86 5.65
C ASP A 30 -29.61 -6.79 4.87
N ARG A 31 -29.50 -5.53 5.31
CA ARG A 31 -30.12 -4.39 4.62
C ARG A 31 -29.54 -4.11 3.24
N TYR A 32 -28.21 -4.23 3.06
CA TYR A 32 -27.61 -4.14 1.72
C TYR A 32 -28.17 -5.22 0.78
N GLN A 33 -28.34 -6.46 1.25
CA GLN A 33 -28.87 -7.56 0.44
C GLN A 33 -30.34 -7.36 0.06
N GLU A 34 -31.14 -6.78 0.96
CA GLU A 34 -32.56 -6.48 0.74
C GLU A 34 -32.74 -5.31 -0.24
N ASP A 35 -32.12 -4.16 0.06
CA ASP A 35 -32.35 -2.92 -0.68
C ASP A 35 -31.59 -2.88 -2.02
N LYS A 36 -30.48 -3.62 -2.13
CA LYS A 36 -29.58 -3.69 -3.31
C LYS A 36 -29.18 -2.32 -3.88
N PRO A 37 -28.74 -1.35 -3.06
CA PRO A 37 -28.48 0.02 -3.50
C PRO A 37 -27.37 0.13 -4.57
N GLY A 38 -26.32 -0.68 -4.47
CA GLY A 38 -25.22 -0.78 -5.41
C GLY A 38 -25.65 -1.37 -6.75
N THR A 39 -26.44 -2.45 -6.75
CA THR A 39 -27.03 -2.99 -8.00
C THR A 39 -27.92 -1.95 -8.67
N ARG A 40 -28.76 -1.23 -7.92
CA ARG A 40 -29.61 -0.15 -8.45
C ARG A 40 -28.78 1.00 -9.03
N ALA A 41 -27.70 1.41 -8.36
CA ALA A 41 -26.79 2.45 -8.85
C ALA A 41 -26.08 2.01 -10.14
N LEU A 42 -25.62 0.77 -10.21
CA LEU A 42 -24.96 0.21 -11.39
C LEU A 42 -25.92 0.09 -12.58
N ASP A 43 -27.14 -0.38 -12.34
CA ASP A 43 -28.21 -0.43 -13.33
C ASP A 43 -28.53 0.97 -13.87
N TRP A 44 -28.61 1.97 -12.99
CA TRP A 44 -28.81 3.36 -13.38
C TRP A 44 -27.68 3.86 -14.28
N LEU A 45 -26.41 3.57 -13.97
CA LEU A 45 -25.27 3.94 -14.81
C LEU A 45 -25.40 3.34 -16.22
N PHE A 46 -25.76 2.07 -16.33
CA PHE A 46 -25.90 1.40 -17.62
C PHE A 46 -27.07 1.96 -18.43
N ARG A 47 -28.24 2.17 -17.79
CA ARG A 47 -29.43 2.69 -18.49
C ARG A 47 -29.25 4.13 -18.97
N THR A 48 -28.46 4.93 -18.26
CA THR A 48 -28.20 6.33 -18.62
C THR A 48 -26.99 6.51 -19.55
N GLY A 49 -26.22 5.46 -19.83
CA GLY A 49 -24.96 5.55 -20.56
C GLY A 49 -23.84 6.27 -19.78
N ASN A 50 -24.07 6.60 -18.51
CA ASN A 50 -23.09 7.28 -17.66
C ASN A 50 -21.89 6.40 -17.31
N ASN A 51 -21.99 5.07 -17.51
CA ASN A 51 -20.88 4.13 -17.40
C ASN A 51 -19.72 4.41 -18.38
N GLU A 52 -19.98 5.18 -19.44
CA GLU A 52 -18.98 5.59 -20.44
C GLU A 52 -18.58 7.08 -20.28
N CYS A 53 -19.13 7.79 -19.30
CA CYS A 53 -18.87 9.21 -19.12
C CYS A 53 -17.57 9.47 -18.35
N ILE A 54 -16.76 10.44 -18.80
CA ILE A 54 -15.55 10.90 -18.09
C ILE A 54 -15.88 11.38 -16.68
N SER A 55 -17.07 11.96 -16.48
CA SER A 55 -17.53 12.46 -15.19
C SER A 55 -17.53 11.37 -14.12
N LEU A 56 -17.75 10.10 -14.51
CA LEU A 56 -17.64 8.97 -13.59
C LEU A 56 -16.21 8.81 -13.03
N ILE A 57 -15.19 8.98 -13.88
CA ILE A 57 -13.78 8.92 -13.48
C ILE A 57 -13.43 10.07 -12.51
N ARG A 58 -14.08 11.22 -12.68
CA ARG A 58 -13.88 12.40 -11.82
C ARG A 58 -14.58 12.28 -10.47
N GLN A 59 -15.42 11.26 -10.26
CA GLN A 59 -16.17 11.03 -9.03
C GLN A 59 -15.72 9.76 -8.29
N PRO A 60 -14.51 9.76 -7.68
CA PRO A 60 -13.99 8.60 -6.95
C PRO A 60 -14.83 8.24 -5.70
N GLY A 61 -15.58 9.21 -5.14
CA GLY A 61 -16.51 8.99 -4.03
C GLY A 61 -17.64 8.05 -4.42
N PHE A 62 -18.35 8.37 -5.50
CA PHE A 62 -19.38 7.50 -6.08
C PHE A 62 -18.88 6.09 -6.39
N MET A 63 -17.72 5.99 -7.05
CA MET A 63 -17.12 4.69 -7.38
C MET A 63 -16.80 3.86 -6.13
N ARG A 64 -16.29 4.50 -5.08
CA ARG A 64 -16.04 3.84 -3.79
C ARG A 64 -17.34 3.40 -3.14
N ALA A 65 -18.34 4.27 -3.06
CA ALA A 65 -19.64 3.98 -2.46
C ALA A 65 -20.37 2.84 -3.20
N MET A 66 -20.35 2.84 -4.53
CA MET A 66 -20.97 1.79 -5.33
C MET A 66 -20.27 0.44 -5.18
N VAL A 67 -18.94 0.39 -5.24
CA VAL A 67 -18.19 -0.85 -4.98
C VAL A 67 -18.48 -1.35 -3.57
N PHE A 68 -18.57 -0.44 -2.60
CA PHE A 68 -18.91 -0.76 -1.22
C PHE A 68 -20.27 -1.45 -1.09
N CYS A 69 -21.31 -0.85 -1.67
CA CYS A 69 -22.65 -1.44 -1.69
C CYS A 69 -22.70 -2.79 -2.41
N LEU A 70 -22.09 -2.89 -3.60
CA LEU A 70 -22.08 -4.12 -4.40
C LEU A 70 -21.38 -5.29 -3.70
N THR A 71 -20.30 -5.03 -2.97
CA THR A 71 -19.65 -6.06 -2.15
C THR A 71 -20.49 -6.43 -0.93
N GLY A 72 -21.17 -5.45 -0.30
CA GLY A 72 -22.15 -5.73 0.77
C GLY A 72 -23.32 -6.62 0.31
N GLU A 73 -23.76 -6.43 -0.93
CA GLU A 73 -24.78 -7.23 -1.63
C GLU A 73 -24.31 -8.62 -2.06
N SER A 74 -23.03 -8.97 -1.85
CA SER A 74 -22.42 -10.20 -2.38
C SER A 74 -22.56 -10.32 -3.91
N SER A 75 -22.62 -9.18 -4.59
CA SER A 75 -22.82 -9.05 -6.04
C SER A 75 -21.49 -8.83 -6.79
N ASP A 76 -20.39 -9.42 -6.27
CA ASP A 76 -19.05 -9.30 -6.83
C ASP A 76 -19.00 -9.73 -8.31
N ALA A 77 -19.83 -10.70 -8.72
CA ALA A 77 -19.94 -11.15 -10.10
C ALA A 77 -20.31 -10.02 -11.07
N PHE A 78 -21.16 -9.07 -10.66
CA PHE A 78 -21.54 -7.92 -11.46
C PHE A 78 -20.38 -6.93 -11.63
N LEU A 79 -19.61 -6.70 -10.57
CA LEU A 79 -18.39 -5.89 -10.63
C LEU A 79 -17.37 -6.51 -11.58
N TRP A 80 -17.15 -7.82 -11.48
CA TRP A 80 -16.23 -8.54 -12.37
C TRP A 80 -16.68 -8.51 -13.82
N ARG A 81 -17.98 -8.70 -14.05
CA ARG A 81 -18.60 -8.58 -15.37
C ARG A 81 -18.41 -7.17 -15.92
N TRP A 82 -18.70 -6.14 -15.12
CA TRP A 82 -18.53 -4.75 -15.53
C TRP A 82 -17.07 -4.42 -15.87
N VAL A 83 -16.12 -4.83 -15.03
CA VAL A 83 -14.68 -4.65 -15.29
C VAL A 83 -14.25 -5.33 -16.60
N ARG A 84 -14.77 -6.54 -16.86
CA ARG A 84 -14.45 -7.37 -18.03
C ARG A 84 -15.08 -6.82 -19.32
N GLU A 85 -16.37 -6.53 -19.28
CA GLU A 85 -17.20 -6.22 -20.45
C GLU A 85 -17.28 -4.73 -20.76
N SER A 86 -16.97 -3.85 -19.79
CA SER A 86 -17.04 -2.42 -20.02
C SER A 86 -16.13 -2.04 -21.18
N PRO A 87 -16.72 -1.51 -22.28
CA PRO A 87 -15.96 -1.12 -23.45
C PRO A 87 -14.90 -0.12 -22.98
N ILE A 88 -13.64 -0.39 -23.34
CA ILE A 88 -12.58 0.63 -23.34
C ILE A 88 -13.24 1.87 -23.94
N LEU A 89 -13.20 3.03 -23.29
CA LEU A 89 -13.72 4.29 -23.83
C LEU A 89 -13.26 4.42 -25.29
N ARG A 90 -14.06 3.95 -26.26
CA ARG A 90 -13.58 3.63 -27.62
C ARG A 90 -13.28 4.91 -28.40
N GLY A 91 -13.63 6.07 -27.85
CA GLY A 91 -13.41 7.39 -28.44
C GLY A 91 -12.30 8.23 -27.81
N TYR A 92 -11.59 7.78 -26.76
CA TYR A 92 -10.58 8.63 -26.10
C TYR A 92 -9.22 8.72 -26.82
N THR A 93 -9.10 8.12 -28.01
CA THR A 93 -7.87 8.16 -28.82
C THR A 93 -7.78 9.37 -29.75
N ALA A 94 -8.77 10.27 -29.79
CA ALA A 94 -8.81 11.37 -30.76
C ALA A 94 -8.20 12.72 -30.28
N GLY A 95 -7.70 12.83 -29.05
CA GLY A 95 -7.11 14.07 -28.54
C GLY A 95 -6.00 13.82 -27.53
N ASN A 96 -4.97 14.67 -27.54
CA ASN A 96 -3.69 14.55 -26.83
C ASN A 96 -3.70 14.31 -25.30
N GLU A 97 -4.85 14.09 -24.67
CA GLU A 97 -4.93 13.65 -23.27
C GLU A 97 -4.62 12.15 -23.17
N LYS A 98 -3.33 11.82 -23.11
CA LYS A 98 -2.79 10.47 -22.81
C LYS A 98 -3.15 9.94 -21.41
N LYS A 99 -4.22 10.41 -20.77
CA LYS A 99 -4.68 9.86 -19.50
C LYS A 99 -5.46 8.58 -19.76
N THR A 100 -5.05 7.52 -19.08
CA THR A 100 -5.42 6.14 -19.37
C THR A 100 -6.94 5.95 -19.22
N PRO A 101 -7.66 5.54 -20.27
CA PRO A 101 -9.13 5.38 -20.26
C PRO A 101 -9.66 4.33 -19.28
N ASN A 102 -8.76 3.64 -18.56
CA ASN A 102 -9.04 2.56 -17.65
C ASN A 102 -8.64 2.87 -16.19
N MET A 103 -8.39 4.14 -15.83
CA MET A 103 -8.06 4.52 -14.44
C MET A 103 -9.16 4.10 -13.46
N TRP A 104 -10.43 4.29 -13.81
CA TRP A 104 -11.56 3.90 -12.97
C TRP A 104 -11.58 2.40 -12.68
N LYS A 105 -11.12 1.55 -13.62
CA LYS A 105 -11.01 0.10 -13.37
C LYS A 105 -10.03 -0.12 -12.22
N SER A 106 -8.87 0.54 -12.23
CA SER A 106 -7.90 0.44 -11.12
C SER A 106 -8.47 0.91 -9.78
N ASP A 107 -9.33 1.92 -9.78
CA ASP A 107 -10.04 2.36 -8.57
C ASP A 107 -11.07 1.31 -8.10
N VAL A 108 -11.85 0.72 -9.00
CA VAL A 108 -12.74 -0.41 -8.68
C VAL A 108 -11.94 -1.54 -8.05
N PHE A 109 -10.83 -1.93 -8.67
CA PHE A 109 -9.92 -2.93 -8.12
C PHE A 109 -9.41 -2.54 -6.74
N ARG A 110 -8.91 -1.32 -6.55
CA ARG A 110 -8.37 -0.88 -5.25
C ARG A 110 -9.43 -0.98 -4.16
N ASN A 111 -10.67 -0.57 -4.45
CA ASN A 111 -11.78 -0.66 -3.50
C ASN A 111 -12.18 -2.11 -3.22
N LEU A 112 -12.30 -2.96 -4.26
CA LEU A 112 -12.54 -4.40 -4.12
C LEU A 112 -11.51 -5.06 -3.21
N VAL A 113 -10.23 -4.83 -3.50
CA VAL A 113 -9.11 -5.37 -2.73
C VAL A 113 -9.18 -4.90 -1.28
N GLY A 114 -9.50 -3.62 -1.05
CA GLY A 114 -9.63 -3.05 0.30
C GLY A 114 -10.75 -3.68 1.14
N MET A 115 -11.81 -4.15 0.49
CA MET A 115 -12.95 -4.77 1.18
C MET A 115 -12.79 -6.27 1.38
N SER A 116 -12.31 -6.98 0.37
CA SER A 116 -12.08 -8.42 0.44
C SER A 116 -10.87 -8.79 -0.39
N LEU A 117 -9.71 -8.74 0.26
CA LEU A 117 -8.43 -9.11 -0.34
C LEU A 117 -8.47 -10.54 -0.89
N ALA A 118 -9.10 -11.45 -0.13
CA ALA A 118 -9.32 -12.84 -0.50
C ALA A 118 -10.14 -13.00 -1.80
N ASN A 119 -11.34 -12.42 -1.85
CA ASN A 119 -12.22 -12.53 -3.02
C ASN A 119 -11.61 -11.82 -4.22
N THR A 120 -10.88 -10.75 -3.99
CA THR A 120 -10.28 -9.97 -5.07
C THR A 120 -9.14 -10.71 -5.73
N PHE A 121 -8.31 -11.43 -4.97
CA PHE A 121 -7.29 -12.30 -5.56
C PHE A 121 -7.90 -13.40 -6.42
N GLN A 122 -8.94 -14.08 -5.91
CA GLN A 122 -9.59 -15.14 -6.67
C GLN A 122 -10.23 -14.59 -7.96
N GLY A 123 -10.97 -13.48 -7.85
CA GLY A 123 -11.59 -12.82 -9.00
C GLY A 123 -10.56 -12.36 -10.04
N MET A 124 -9.40 -11.88 -9.59
CA MET A 124 -8.32 -11.47 -10.49
C MET A 124 -7.60 -12.65 -11.13
N LEU A 125 -7.36 -13.75 -10.40
CA LEU A 125 -6.82 -14.97 -11.01
C LEU A 125 -7.76 -15.49 -12.10
N ASN A 126 -9.07 -15.33 -11.89
CA ASN A 126 -10.13 -15.66 -12.84
C ASN A 126 -10.29 -14.63 -13.98
N LEU A 127 -9.61 -13.48 -13.95
CA LEU A 127 -9.52 -12.61 -15.11
C LEU A 127 -8.63 -13.28 -16.14
N ASP A 128 -9.22 -13.55 -17.30
CA ASP A 128 -8.52 -14.02 -18.48
C ASP A 128 -7.29 -13.14 -18.79
N ARG A 129 -6.25 -13.74 -19.38
CA ARG A 129 -5.02 -13.05 -19.80
C ARG A 129 -5.34 -11.77 -20.58
N TYR A 130 -6.40 -11.78 -21.39
CA TYR A 130 -6.85 -10.61 -22.15
C TYR A 130 -7.23 -9.42 -21.26
N ALA A 131 -8.02 -9.64 -20.21
CA ALA A 131 -8.39 -8.57 -19.27
C ALA A 131 -7.17 -8.02 -18.51
N ARG A 132 -6.18 -8.86 -18.21
CA ARG A 132 -4.92 -8.44 -17.55
C ARG A 132 -4.09 -7.47 -18.41
N ILE A 133 -4.21 -7.54 -19.74
CA ILE A 133 -3.50 -6.65 -20.67
C ILE A 133 -4.14 -5.25 -20.71
N HIS A 134 -5.44 -5.14 -20.49
CA HIS A 134 -6.15 -3.86 -20.63
C HIS A 134 -6.38 -3.10 -19.32
N ILE A 135 -6.30 -3.77 -18.16
CA ILE A 135 -6.45 -3.11 -16.87
C ILE A 135 -5.09 -2.56 -16.40
N PRO A 136 -4.97 -1.25 -16.07
CA PRO A 136 -3.76 -0.68 -15.51
C PRO A 136 -3.61 -1.14 -14.04
N LEU A 137 -3.13 -2.37 -13.85
CA LEU A 137 -2.97 -2.99 -12.53
C LEU A 137 -1.82 -2.37 -11.71
N THR A 138 -0.98 -1.53 -12.30
CA THR A 138 0.21 -0.99 -11.62
C THR A 138 -0.12 -0.18 -10.38
N ALA A 139 -1.12 0.69 -10.41
CA ALA A 139 -1.52 1.48 -9.24
C ALA A 139 -2.08 0.58 -8.13
N THR A 140 -2.94 -0.39 -8.49
CA THR A 140 -3.47 -1.38 -7.55
C THR A 140 -2.36 -2.26 -6.98
N GLY A 141 -1.35 -2.62 -7.79
CA GLY A 141 -0.20 -3.43 -7.38
C GLY A 141 0.69 -2.69 -6.41
N ILE A 142 1.00 -1.42 -6.68
CA ILE A 142 1.73 -0.57 -5.74
C ILE A 142 0.97 -0.46 -4.41
N TRP A 143 -0.35 -0.23 -4.47
CA TRP A 143 -1.18 -0.15 -3.27
C TRP A 143 -1.15 -1.47 -2.48
N LEU A 144 -1.33 -2.60 -3.15
CA LEU A 144 -1.29 -3.93 -2.52
C LEU A 144 0.06 -4.24 -1.90
N THR A 145 1.15 -3.97 -2.62
CA THR A 145 2.49 -4.16 -2.09
C THR A 145 2.68 -3.34 -0.81
N ARG A 146 2.15 -2.10 -0.74
CA ARG A 146 2.18 -1.30 0.49
C ARG A 146 1.38 -1.93 1.62
N GLN A 147 0.16 -2.40 1.35
CA GLN A 147 -0.67 -3.06 2.36
C GLN A 147 0.00 -4.32 2.90
N LEU A 148 0.55 -5.16 2.02
CA LEU A 148 1.23 -6.41 2.38
C LEU A 148 2.58 -6.19 3.06
N SER A 149 3.23 -5.06 2.82
CA SER A 149 4.47 -4.65 3.51
C SER A 149 4.20 -3.87 4.80
N SER A 150 2.94 -3.79 5.23
CA SER A 150 2.53 -3.12 6.47
C SER A 150 1.97 -4.13 7.47
N GLU A 151 1.75 -3.70 8.71
CA GLU A 151 1.14 -4.51 9.77
C GLU A 151 -0.28 -4.99 9.43
N ALA A 152 -0.94 -4.42 8.42
CA ALA A 152 -2.22 -4.94 7.91
C ALA A 152 -2.13 -6.34 7.27
N SER A 153 -0.94 -6.93 7.17
CA SER A 153 -0.69 -8.23 6.54
C SER A 153 -1.28 -9.43 7.30
N HIS A 154 -1.65 -9.28 8.58
CA HIS A 154 -2.19 -10.36 9.42
C HIS A 154 -3.48 -11.00 8.90
N ARG A 155 -4.18 -10.35 7.97
CA ARG A 155 -5.44 -10.85 7.39
C ARG A 155 -5.25 -11.72 6.13
N ILE A 156 -4.01 -11.91 5.68
CA ILE A 156 -3.70 -12.69 4.47
C ILE A 156 -3.24 -14.09 4.84
N THR A 157 -3.84 -15.09 4.19
CA THR A 157 -3.35 -16.47 4.27
C THR A 157 -2.04 -16.62 3.47
N PRO A 158 -1.10 -17.49 3.88
CA PRO A 158 0.13 -17.74 3.12
C PRO A 158 -0.12 -18.03 1.64
N LYS A 159 -1.13 -18.83 1.32
CA LYS A 159 -1.54 -19.14 -0.06
C LYS A 159 -1.91 -17.89 -0.88
N GLN A 160 -2.67 -16.95 -0.31
CA GLN A 160 -3.02 -15.70 -0.99
C GLN A 160 -1.79 -14.80 -1.20
N PHE A 161 -0.87 -14.80 -0.22
CA PHE A 161 0.38 -14.07 -0.32
C PHE A 161 1.23 -14.60 -1.49
N GLU A 162 1.43 -15.91 -1.56
CA GLU A 162 2.17 -16.58 -2.63
C GLU A 162 1.53 -16.37 -4.01
N GLN A 163 0.20 -16.44 -4.09
CA GLN A 163 -0.55 -16.13 -5.30
C GLN A 163 -0.28 -14.69 -5.77
N PHE A 164 -0.27 -13.70 -4.86
CA PHE A 164 0.10 -12.34 -5.20
C PHE A 164 1.54 -12.23 -5.72
N LEU A 165 2.50 -12.87 -5.03
CA LEU A 165 3.91 -12.87 -5.46
C LEU A 165 4.08 -13.44 -6.86
N SER A 166 3.39 -14.54 -7.17
CA SER A 166 3.41 -15.16 -8.50
C SER A 166 2.83 -14.24 -9.58
N ALA A 167 1.91 -13.35 -9.18
CA ALA A 167 1.27 -12.42 -10.09
C ALA A 167 2.06 -11.13 -10.31
N LEU A 168 3.00 -10.75 -9.42
CA LEU A 168 3.73 -9.47 -9.46
C LEU A 168 4.25 -9.03 -10.86
N PRO A 169 4.83 -9.92 -11.70
CA PRO A 169 5.29 -9.53 -13.03
C PRO A 169 4.19 -8.93 -13.93
N PHE A 170 2.93 -9.32 -13.71
CA PHE A 170 1.79 -8.79 -14.48
C PHE A 170 1.32 -7.42 -13.98
N TRP A 171 1.56 -7.09 -12.71
CA TRP A 171 1.09 -5.85 -12.10
C TRP A 171 2.07 -4.72 -12.34
N LYS A 172 3.36 -5.03 -12.28
CA LYS A 172 4.44 -4.08 -12.54
C LYS A 172 5.03 -4.38 -13.90
N ARG A 173 4.45 -3.78 -14.95
CA ARG A 173 4.97 -3.80 -16.33
C ARG A 173 6.27 -3.00 -16.51
N ASN A 174 6.96 -2.70 -15.41
CA ASN A 174 8.25 -2.03 -15.40
C ASN A 174 9.36 -3.04 -15.75
N THR A 175 10.61 -2.66 -15.49
CA THR A 175 11.76 -3.56 -15.64
C THR A 175 11.64 -4.79 -14.73
N GLN A 176 12.27 -5.88 -15.15
CA GLN A 176 12.34 -7.13 -14.38
C GLN A 176 12.84 -6.89 -12.94
N GLN A 177 13.84 -6.01 -12.80
CA GLN A 177 14.40 -5.63 -11.51
C GLN A 177 13.38 -4.99 -10.58
N SER A 178 12.44 -4.20 -11.12
CA SER A 178 11.42 -3.54 -10.32
C SER A 178 10.52 -4.53 -9.58
N TRP A 179 9.96 -5.53 -10.27
CA TRP A 179 9.09 -6.51 -9.60
C TRP A 179 9.88 -7.53 -8.79
N MET A 180 11.14 -7.82 -9.16
CA MET A 180 12.04 -8.64 -8.35
C MET A 180 12.35 -7.98 -7.00
N PHE A 181 12.61 -6.67 -7.00
CA PHE A 181 12.78 -5.87 -5.77
C PHE A 181 11.54 -5.96 -4.88
N ASP A 182 10.34 -5.76 -5.43
CA ASP A 182 9.12 -5.86 -4.60
C ASP A 182 8.87 -7.27 -4.10
N LYS A 183 9.13 -8.31 -4.92
CA LYS A 183 9.04 -9.72 -4.49
C LYS A 183 9.98 -9.98 -3.32
N ALA A 184 11.25 -9.61 -3.45
CA ALA A 184 12.25 -9.79 -2.41
C ALA A 184 11.89 -9.02 -1.13
N ARG A 185 11.41 -7.78 -1.25
CA ARG A 185 10.94 -6.99 -0.11
C ARG A 185 9.74 -7.61 0.57
N LEU A 186 8.74 -8.06 -0.20
CA LEU A 186 7.54 -8.70 0.35
C LEU A 186 7.86 -10.01 1.06
N MET A 187 8.87 -10.77 0.62
CA MET A 187 9.27 -11.99 1.30
C MET A 187 9.75 -11.75 2.73
N SER A 188 10.25 -10.56 3.07
CA SER A 188 10.55 -10.17 4.47
C SER A 188 9.29 -9.94 5.34
N TRP A 189 8.10 -9.99 4.73
CA TRP A 189 6.78 -9.85 5.34
C TRP A 189 5.91 -11.10 5.13
N HIS A 190 6.48 -12.19 4.63
CA HIS A 190 5.72 -13.41 4.40
C HIS A 190 5.14 -13.95 5.73
N PRO A 191 3.85 -14.32 5.79
CA PRO A 191 3.17 -14.63 7.06
C PRO A 191 3.65 -15.89 7.77
N ARG A 192 4.20 -16.86 7.01
CA ARG A 192 4.72 -18.13 7.56
C ARG A 192 6.24 -18.17 7.58
N GLU A 193 6.85 -17.95 6.41
CA GLU A 193 8.30 -18.04 6.19
C GLU A 193 8.89 -16.67 5.77
N PRO A 194 8.94 -15.67 6.67
CA PRO A 194 9.59 -14.42 6.36
C PRO A 194 11.07 -14.65 6.08
N THR A 195 11.57 -14.16 4.94
CA THR A 195 12.99 -14.25 4.61
C THR A 195 13.62 -12.94 4.16
N GLY A 196 14.87 -12.72 4.61
CA GLY A 196 15.73 -11.61 4.19
C GLY A 196 16.68 -11.97 3.06
N THR A 197 16.83 -13.27 2.75
CA THR A 197 17.86 -13.78 1.82
C THR A 197 17.69 -13.23 0.41
N LEU A 198 16.46 -13.25 -0.12
CA LEU A 198 16.18 -12.75 -1.47
C LEU A 198 16.49 -11.26 -1.62
N MET A 199 16.26 -10.49 -0.56
CA MET A 199 16.51 -9.06 -0.56
C MET A 199 18.01 -8.77 -0.45
N LEU A 200 18.73 -9.55 0.36
CA LEU A 200 20.20 -9.50 0.43
C LEU A 200 20.84 -9.80 -0.94
N GLU A 201 20.38 -10.85 -1.62
CA GLU A 201 20.85 -11.22 -2.97
C GLU A 201 20.55 -10.11 -3.97
N PHE A 202 19.34 -9.53 -3.94
CA PHE A 202 19.00 -8.37 -4.75
C PHE A 202 20.02 -7.23 -4.57
N TYR A 203 20.39 -6.90 -3.32
CA TYR A 203 21.36 -5.83 -3.05
C TYR A 203 22.79 -6.18 -3.47
N ARG A 204 23.22 -7.44 -3.32
CA ARG A 204 24.53 -7.92 -3.80
C ARG A 204 24.62 -7.79 -5.32
N ASN A 205 23.60 -8.29 -6.03
CA ASN A 205 23.52 -8.19 -7.48
C ASN A 205 23.46 -6.73 -7.92
N ALA A 206 22.68 -5.88 -7.23
CA ALA A 206 22.60 -4.46 -7.52
C ALA A 206 23.93 -3.73 -7.35
N ARG A 207 24.80 -4.17 -6.44
CA ARG A 207 26.15 -3.64 -6.26
C ARG A 207 27.05 -3.98 -7.43
N GLU A 208 26.97 -5.20 -7.93
CA GLU A 208 27.75 -5.67 -9.09
C GLU A 208 27.25 -5.05 -10.40
N LEU A 209 25.94 -4.86 -10.50
CA LEU A 209 25.22 -4.32 -11.67
C LEU A 209 25.18 -2.79 -11.73
N ASP A 210 26.16 -2.09 -11.14
CA ASP A 210 26.20 -0.62 -10.92
C ASP A 210 26.02 0.27 -12.20
N SER A 211 25.62 -0.29 -13.34
CA SER A 211 25.46 0.42 -14.61
C SER A 211 24.36 -0.09 -15.58
N ALA A 212 23.75 -1.27 -15.43
CA ALA A 212 22.96 -1.84 -16.55
C ALA A 212 21.45 -1.51 -16.53
N ASP A 213 20.78 -1.54 -15.37
CA ASP A 213 19.32 -1.37 -15.29
C ASP A 213 18.90 0.00 -14.70
N VAL A 214 17.97 0.66 -15.40
CA VAL A 214 17.47 2.00 -15.03
C VAL A 214 16.79 2.01 -13.66
N PHE A 215 16.06 0.95 -13.30
CA PHE A 215 15.41 0.89 -11.99
C PHE A 215 16.43 0.80 -10.87
N THR A 216 17.42 -0.07 -10.97
CA THR A 216 18.47 -0.20 -9.94
C THR A 216 19.25 1.10 -9.75
N ARG A 217 19.62 1.76 -10.84
CA ARG A 217 20.29 3.07 -10.76
C ARG A 217 19.42 4.11 -10.04
N ASN A 218 18.15 4.24 -10.46
CA ASN A 218 17.22 5.19 -9.86
C ASN A 218 16.86 4.84 -8.41
N LEU A 219 16.92 3.57 -8.02
CA LEU A 219 16.63 3.12 -6.66
C LEU A 219 17.65 3.67 -5.66
N PHE A 220 18.92 3.79 -6.04
CA PHE A 220 19.98 4.32 -5.16
C PHE A 220 20.26 5.80 -5.39
N ASP A 221 20.11 6.30 -6.62
CA ASP A 221 20.30 7.71 -7.02
C ASP A 221 19.09 8.60 -6.72
N VAL A 222 18.41 8.33 -5.60
CA VAL A 222 17.23 9.08 -5.19
C VAL A 222 17.67 10.43 -4.63
N LYS A 223 17.39 11.52 -5.36
CA LYS A 223 17.60 12.90 -4.88
C LYS A 223 17.03 13.09 -3.47
N ALA A 224 17.71 13.88 -2.64
CA ALA A 224 17.33 14.16 -1.25
C ALA A 224 15.86 14.62 -1.08
N GLU A 225 15.29 15.24 -2.11
CA GLU A 225 13.92 15.76 -2.14
C GLU A 225 12.84 14.65 -2.19
N ALA A 226 13.19 13.42 -2.61
CA ALA A 226 12.27 12.30 -2.71
C ALA A 226 12.18 11.50 -1.39
N ILE A 227 11.81 12.18 -0.30
CA ILE A 227 11.73 11.65 1.08
C ILE A 227 11.00 10.30 1.16
N GLY A 228 9.92 10.13 0.40
CA GLY A 228 9.14 8.88 0.40
C GLY A 228 9.92 7.66 -0.11
N GLN A 229 10.73 7.82 -1.16
CA GLN A 229 11.55 6.75 -1.70
C GLN A 229 12.72 6.42 -0.78
N ILE A 230 13.34 7.45 -0.20
CA ILE A 230 14.40 7.33 0.79
C ILE A 230 13.92 6.52 2.00
N THR A 231 12.78 6.92 2.57
CA THR A 231 12.18 6.25 3.74
C THR A 231 11.86 4.78 3.42
N MET A 232 11.32 4.53 2.22
CA MET A 232 11.00 3.18 1.75
C MET A 232 12.25 2.31 1.59
N LEU A 233 13.31 2.83 0.96
CA LEU A 233 14.57 2.10 0.79
C LEU A 233 15.24 1.80 2.14
N TRP A 234 15.30 2.79 3.04
CA TRP A 234 15.85 2.58 4.38
C TRP A 234 15.05 1.56 5.19
N SER A 235 13.72 1.66 5.14
CA SER A 235 12.85 0.69 5.81
C SER A 235 13.07 -0.73 5.30
N SER A 236 13.35 -0.91 3.99
CA SER A 236 13.71 -2.22 3.45
C SER A 236 15.06 -2.72 3.95
N PHE A 237 16.09 -1.87 4.02
CA PHE A 237 17.39 -2.29 4.58
C PHE A 237 17.27 -2.75 6.03
N VAL A 238 16.63 -1.93 6.87
CA VAL A 238 16.45 -2.25 8.30
C VAL A 238 15.62 -3.51 8.48
N ARG A 239 14.48 -3.62 7.77
CA ARG A 239 13.61 -4.80 7.86
C ARG A 239 14.34 -6.07 7.42
N THR A 240 15.08 -6.02 6.31
CA THR A 240 15.85 -7.18 5.83
C THR A 240 16.93 -7.57 6.84
N ALA A 241 17.67 -6.60 7.41
CA ALA A 241 18.66 -6.89 8.44
C ALA A 241 18.04 -7.55 9.68
N GLN A 242 16.86 -7.07 10.13
CA GLN A 242 16.12 -7.70 11.23
C GLN A 242 15.72 -9.15 10.92
N VAL A 243 15.22 -9.42 9.72
CA VAL A 243 14.85 -10.78 9.31
C VAL A 243 16.08 -11.68 9.21
N LEU A 244 17.19 -11.20 8.64
CA LEU A 244 18.45 -11.95 8.58
C LEU A 244 18.99 -12.31 9.97
N VAL A 245 18.89 -11.41 10.95
CA VAL A 245 19.27 -11.73 12.34
C VAL A 245 18.40 -12.84 12.92
N ARG A 246 17.08 -12.83 12.65
CA ARG A 246 16.16 -13.90 13.07
C ARG A 246 16.47 -15.24 12.37
N GLU A 247 16.99 -15.21 11.15
CA GLU A 247 17.48 -16.38 10.42
C GLU A 247 18.85 -16.88 10.92
N GLY A 248 19.49 -16.23 11.90
CA GLY A 248 20.84 -16.58 12.36
C GLY A 248 21.96 -16.12 11.40
N LYS A 249 21.69 -15.12 10.54
CA LYS A 249 22.62 -14.56 9.55
C LYS A 249 23.09 -13.17 9.96
N GLN A 250 23.72 -13.08 11.13
CA GLN A 250 24.13 -11.79 11.69
C GLN A 250 25.18 -11.09 10.84
N ARG A 251 26.13 -11.83 10.26
CA ARG A 251 27.20 -11.24 9.42
C ARG A 251 26.63 -10.54 8.18
N GLU A 252 25.66 -11.17 7.55
CA GLU A 252 24.93 -10.66 6.39
C GLU A 252 24.10 -9.41 6.74
N ALA A 253 23.46 -9.43 7.91
CA ALA A 253 22.71 -8.28 8.41
C ALA A 253 23.61 -7.05 8.64
N HIS A 254 24.79 -7.24 9.22
CA HIS A 254 25.78 -6.16 9.40
C HIS A 254 26.28 -5.64 8.05
N TRP A 255 26.69 -6.55 7.16
CA TRP A 255 27.12 -6.19 5.80
C TRP A 255 26.08 -5.32 5.09
N LEU A 256 24.80 -5.69 5.20
CA LEU A 256 23.71 -4.99 4.54
C LEU A 256 23.53 -3.55 5.05
N LEU A 257 23.65 -3.34 6.36
CA LEU A 257 23.54 -2.01 6.96
C LEU A 257 24.74 -1.13 6.63
N ASP A 258 25.95 -1.71 6.61
CA ASP A 258 27.16 -0.98 6.20
C ASP A 258 27.13 -0.62 4.71
N TYR A 259 26.62 -1.52 3.87
CA TYR A 259 26.35 -1.24 2.46
C TYR A 259 25.37 -0.08 2.29
N ALA A 260 24.27 -0.08 3.05
CA ALA A 260 23.30 1.01 3.03
C ALA A 260 23.94 2.37 3.42
N ARG A 261 24.72 2.40 4.51
CA ARG A 261 25.44 3.61 4.96
C ARG A 261 26.41 4.14 3.90
N THR A 262 27.15 3.23 3.26
CA THR A 262 28.11 3.60 2.22
C THR A 262 27.41 4.19 1.00
N ARG A 263 26.24 3.64 0.62
CA ARG A 263 25.47 4.13 -0.54
C ARG A 263 24.74 5.44 -0.27
N ARG A 264 24.28 5.67 0.97
CA ARG A 264 23.44 6.83 1.35
C ARG A 264 23.86 7.45 2.68
N PRO A 265 25.07 8.02 2.77
CA PRO A 265 25.56 8.66 3.99
C PRO A 265 24.73 9.91 4.36
N ASP A 266 24.09 10.55 3.37
CA ASP A 266 23.23 11.72 3.51
C ASP A 266 21.93 11.44 4.29
N VAL A 267 21.41 10.21 4.16
CA VAL A 267 20.17 9.77 4.78
C VAL A 267 20.44 9.11 6.13
N ILE A 268 21.46 8.27 6.15
CA ILE A 268 21.80 7.43 7.29
C ILE A 268 22.90 8.16 8.05
N GLY A 269 22.49 9.17 8.82
CA GLY A 269 23.44 9.95 9.61
C GLY A 269 24.34 9.05 10.45
N GLU A 270 25.58 9.49 10.70
CA GLU A 270 26.61 8.73 11.43
C GLU A 270 26.12 8.23 12.80
N SER A 271 25.11 8.88 13.39
CA SER A 271 24.52 8.53 14.68
C SER A 271 23.49 7.39 14.63
N ALA A 272 23.15 6.84 13.47
CA ALA A 272 22.29 5.66 13.36
C ALA A 272 23.07 4.38 13.73
N THR A 273 23.50 4.28 15.00
CA THR A 273 23.98 3.04 15.58
C THR A 273 22.80 2.10 15.74
N PHE A 274 22.67 1.17 14.81
CA PHE A 274 21.75 0.06 14.91
C PHE A 274 22.21 -0.85 16.04
N ARG A 275 21.61 -0.68 17.23
CA ARG A 275 21.83 -1.60 18.35
C ARG A 275 20.92 -2.81 18.16
N LEU A 276 21.51 -3.92 17.73
CA LEU A 276 20.87 -5.23 17.79
C LEU A 276 20.68 -5.57 19.27
N SER A 277 19.55 -5.18 19.83
CA SER A 277 19.13 -5.65 21.14
C SER A 277 18.72 -7.12 20.97
N THR A 278 19.63 -8.04 21.27
CA THR A 278 19.40 -9.49 21.33
C THR A 278 18.48 -9.90 22.50
N ARG A 279 17.71 -8.97 23.09
CA ARG A 279 16.86 -9.24 24.25
C ARG A 279 15.70 -10.20 23.99
N ASP A 280 15.38 -10.48 22.73
CA ASP A 280 14.47 -11.56 22.37
C ASP A 280 15.25 -12.87 22.17
N SER A 281 16.08 -13.26 23.14
CA SER A 281 16.41 -14.66 23.32
C SER A 281 15.11 -15.37 23.67
N VAL A 282 14.55 -16.02 22.65
CA VAL A 282 13.40 -16.91 22.67
C VAL A 282 13.35 -17.67 24.01
N LYS A 283 12.44 -17.25 24.90
CA LYS A 283 11.89 -18.19 25.87
C LYS A 283 11.11 -19.19 25.03
N THR A 284 11.68 -20.37 24.80
CA THR A 284 10.93 -21.54 24.38
C THR A 284 9.87 -21.79 25.45
N ALA A 285 8.63 -21.37 25.16
CA ALA A 285 7.50 -21.65 26.02
C ALA A 285 7.18 -23.16 25.95
N PRO A 286 6.96 -23.83 27.08
CA PRO A 286 6.37 -25.16 27.06
C PRO A 286 4.93 -25.07 26.53
N ALA A 287 4.50 -26.13 25.86
CA ALA A 287 3.17 -26.25 25.29
C ALA A 287 2.08 -26.22 26.39
N GLU A 288 0.97 -25.56 26.06
CA GLU A 288 -0.36 -25.63 26.70
C GLU A 288 -0.52 -24.99 28.09
N GLU A 289 -1.21 -23.84 28.14
CA GLU A 289 -2.51 -23.71 28.84
C GLU A 289 -3.14 -22.33 28.57
N GLU A 290 -4.47 -22.33 28.42
CA GLU A 290 -5.32 -21.16 28.22
C GLU A 290 -5.34 -20.26 29.46
N GLY A 291 -5.16 -18.94 29.30
CA GLY A 291 -5.37 -18.01 30.40
C GLY A 291 -4.99 -16.56 30.14
N SER A 292 -6.02 -15.73 29.96
CA SER A 292 -6.15 -14.32 30.40
C SER A 292 -4.93 -13.38 30.27
N TYR A 293 -5.01 -12.43 29.33
CA TYR A 293 -4.10 -11.28 29.28
C TYR A 293 -4.57 -10.17 30.22
N THR A 294 -3.78 -9.91 31.27
CA THR A 294 -3.83 -8.66 32.05
C THR A 294 -2.89 -7.63 31.43
N ALA A 295 -3.39 -6.40 31.28
CA ALA A 295 -2.64 -5.26 30.76
C ALA A 295 -1.72 -4.66 31.86
N LEU A 296 -0.47 -4.34 31.48
CA LEU A 296 0.45 -3.57 32.33
C LEU A 296 0.79 -2.22 31.68
N SER A 297 0.52 -1.17 32.46
CA SER A 297 0.98 0.22 32.36
C SER A 297 2.51 0.32 32.19
N GLY A 298 3.13 1.30 31.53
CA GLY A 298 2.91 2.74 31.56
C GLY A 298 4.19 3.38 32.14
N VAL A 299 4.97 4.09 31.31
CA VAL A 299 6.09 4.94 31.77
C VAL A 299 6.02 6.26 31.02
N GLU A 300 5.85 7.34 31.79
CA GLU A 300 5.86 8.72 31.31
C GLU A 300 7.30 9.26 31.19
N SER A 301 7.52 10.18 30.25
CA SER A 301 8.76 10.95 30.16
C SER A 301 8.45 12.38 29.72
N MET A 302 8.93 13.34 30.51
CA MET A 302 8.90 14.78 30.25
C MET A 302 10.00 15.17 29.26
N VAL A 303 9.69 16.09 28.35
CA VAL A 303 10.69 16.83 27.58
C VAL A 303 10.36 18.33 27.66
N ASN A 304 11.26 19.11 28.24
CA ASN A 304 11.21 20.58 28.36
C ASN A 304 9.99 21.19 29.07
N GLY A 305 9.50 20.56 30.14
CA GLY A 305 8.61 21.22 31.11
C GLY A 305 7.23 21.67 30.60
N LYS A 306 6.75 21.16 29.45
CA LYS A 306 5.39 21.42 28.97
C LYS A 306 4.68 20.15 28.53
N MET A 307 3.49 19.93 29.09
CA MET A 307 2.53 18.91 28.63
C MET A 307 1.94 19.33 27.29
N VAL A 308 1.93 18.41 26.31
CA VAL A 308 1.20 18.55 25.04
C VAL A 308 0.40 17.25 24.80
N PRO A 309 -0.85 17.31 24.32
CA PRO A 309 -1.68 16.11 24.17
C PRO A 309 -1.12 15.18 23.09
N LYS A 310 -1.00 13.89 23.41
CA LYS A 310 -0.69 12.84 22.43
C LYS A 310 -1.92 12.55 21.57
N ILE A 311 -1.78 12.70 20.26
CA ILE A 311 -2.59 11.94 19.30
C ILE A 311 -1.93 10.57 19.20
N HIS A 312 -2.60 9.53 19.71
CA HIS A 312 -2.14 8.14 19.65
C HIS A 312 -2.22 7.63 18.21
N THR A 313 -1.05 7.48 17.57
CA THR A 313 -0.81 6.41 16.60
C THR A 313 0.29 5.56 17.20
N ASP A 314 -0.11 4.43 17.78
CA ASP A 314 0.82 3.45 18.36
C ASP A 314 1.65 2.82 17.24
N ILE A 315 2.88 3.30 17.10
CA ILE A 315 3.97 2.62 16.42
C ILE A 315 5.04 2.37 17.48
N HIS A 316 5.05 1.16 18.03
CA HIS A 316 6.12 0.59 18.85
C HIS A 316 6.58 -0.70 18.15
N ASN A 317 7.86 -1.00 17.87
CA ASN A 317 9.13 -0.34 18.12
C ASN A 317 10.19 -0.79 17.08
N ALA A 318 10.73 0.17 16.33
CA ALA A 318 12.16 0.35 16.14
C ALA A 318 12.39 1.86 16.22
N ARG A 319 12.69 2.37 17.42
CA ARG A 319 12.94 3.81 17.61
C ARG A 319 14.30 4.17 17.02
N ILE A 320 14.29 4.76 15.83
CA ILE A 320 15.40 5.55 15.31
C ILE A 320 15.16 6.99 15.76
N SER A 321 15.93 7.47 16.73
CA SER A 321 15.97 8.90 17.08
C SER A 321 16.88 9.61 16.09
N VAL A 322 16.29 10.33 15.13
CA VAL A 322 17.03 11.23 14.23
C VAL A 322 17.20 12.57 14.94
N TYR A 323 18.39 12.81 15.50
CA TYR A 323 18.78 14.16 15.93
C TYR A 323 19.35 14.91 14.72
N ARG A 324 18.69 16.00 14.30
CA ARG A 324 19.31 17.01 13.43
C ARG A 324 20.13 17.96 14.31
N SER A 325 21.46 17.88 14.25
CA SER A 325 22.33 19.00 14.68
C SER A 325 22.54 19.97 13.51
N GLY A 326 22.57 21.28 13.82
CA GLY A 326 22.50 22.42 12.89
C GLY A 326 23.66 22.55 11.88
N ARG A 327 23.74 23.59 11.02
CA ARG A 327 23.22 24.96 11.03
C ARG A 327 23.03 25.42 9.57
N PHE A 328 21.96 26.15 9.25
CA PHE A 328 21.93 27.00 8.05
C PHE A 328 22.10 28.45 8.46
N SER A 329 23.19 29.07 8.01
CA SER A 329 23.45 30.50 8.11
C SER A 329 22.57 31.23 7.10
N SER A 330 21.61 32.04 7.56
CA SER A 330 20.82 32.92 6.71
C SER A 330 21.67 34.13 6.30
N ALA A 331 22.07 34.20 5.03
CA ALA A 331 22.54 35.44 4.43
C ALA A 331 21.34 36.34 4.14
N THR A 332 21.23 37.44 4.89
CA THR A 332 20.29 38.54 4.63
C THR A 332 20.72 39.32 3.38
N THR A 333 19.94 39.22 2.31
CA THR A 333 20.03 40.12 1.16
C THR A 333 19.31 41.42 1.49
N LYS A 334 20.06 42.52 1.66
CA LYS A 334 19.52 43.88 1.76
C LYS A 334 18.97 44.31 0.40
N SER A 335 17.65 44.53 0.33
CA SER A 335 16.98 45.30 -0.71
C SER A 335 17.42 46.77 -0.63
N ARG A 336 17.99 47.30 -1.71
CA ARG A 336 18.14 48.75 -1.95
C ARG A 336 17.08 49.15 -2.98
N PHE A 337 16.05 49.86 -2.51
CA PHE A 337 15.37 50.84 -3.34
C PHE A 337 16.13 52.17 -3.20
N ALA A 338 16.56 52.72 -4.32
CA ALA A 338 16.91 54.13 -4.46
C ALA A 338 16.31 54.63 -5.77
N LYS A 339 15.91 55.90 -5.71
CA LYS A 339 15.04 56.69 -6.60
C LYS A 339 15.40 56.67 -8.08
#